data_AF-A0A2X3KXM7-F1
#
_entry.id   AF-A0A2X3KXM7-F1
#
_cell.length_a   1.000
_cell.length_b   1.000
_cell.length_c   1.000
_cell.angle_alpha   90.00
_cell.angle_beta   90.00
_cell.angle_gamma   90.00
#
_symmetry.space_group_name_H-M   'P 1'
#
loop_
_entity.id
_entity.type
_entity.pdbx_description
1 polymer ?
#
loop_
_entity_poly.entity_id
_entity_poly.type
_entity_poly.pdbx_seq_one_letter_code
_entity_poly.pdbx_strand_id
1 'polypeptide(L)'
;MLTKNSFLDEIRKQYVVTARAKGLDEKKILYRHVFRNAMLLVIAGFPATFISMFFTGSLLIEVMFSLNGLGLLGYEATISRDYPVIFGTLYIFSLIGLLTNIISDVTYTLVDPRIDFEGRG
;
A
#
# COMPACT_ATOMS: atom_id res chain seq x y z
N MET A 1 -3.47 11.49 5.34
CA MET A 1 -4.06 12.47 4.40
C MET A 1 -4.64 11.83 3.13
N LEU A 2 -4.38 10.55 2.84
CA LEU A 2 -4.85 9.91 1.60
C LEU A 2 -6.37 9.68 1.59
N THR A 3 -6.94 9.08 2.63
CA THR A 3 -8.35 8.64 2.62
C THR A 3 -9.35 9.78 2.47
N LYS A 4 -9.18 10.93 3.12
CA LYS A 4 -10.15 12.04 3.00
C LYS A 4 -10.06 12.74 1.63
N ASN A 5 -8.85 12.94 1.10
CA ASN A 5 -8.66 13.61 -0.18
C ASN A 5 -9.05 12.73 -1.36
N SER A 6 -8.70 11.44 -1.34
CA SER A 6 -9.11 10.49 -2.40
C SER A 6 -10.63 10.41 -2.54
N PHE A 7 -11.38 10.53 -1.44
CA PHE A 7 -12.85 10.58 -1.50
C PHE A 7 -13.37 11.93 -2.04
N LEU A 8 -12.76 13.05 -1.66
CA LEU A 8 -13.14 14.38 -2.15
C LEU A 8 -12.86 14.55 -3.65
N ASP A 9 -11.77 13.97 -4.15
CA ASP A 9 -11.42 13.97 -5.57
C ASP A 9 -12.35 13.08 -6.40
N GLU A 10 -12.76 11.92 -5.86
CA GLU A 10 -13.76 11.05 -6.51
C GLU A 10 -15.14 11.71 -6.63
N ILE A 11 -15.60 12.41 -5.59
CA ILE A 11 -16.93 13.03 -5.56
C ILE A 11 -17.08 14.12 -6.63
N ARG A 12 -15.97 14.76 -7.04
CA ARG A 12 -15.97 15.85 -8.03
C ARG A 12 -15.97 15.38 -9.49
N LYS A 13 -15.89 14.07 -9.75
CA LYS A 13 -15.82 13.55 -11.12
C LYS A 13 -17.19 13.51 -11.81
N GLN A 14 -17.18 13.67 -13.13
CA GLN A 14 -18.39 13.76 -13.97
C GLN A 14 -19.33 12.54 -13.82
N TYR A 15 -18.80 11.34 -13.54
CA TYR A 15 -19.64 10.15 -13.33
C TYR A 15 -20.57 10.26 -12.11
N VAL A 16 -20.18 11.02 -11.07
CA VAL A 16 -21.00 11.28 -9.88
C VAL A 16 -22.13 12.25 -10.22
N VAL A 17 -21.83 13.28 -11.02
CA VAL A 17 -22.80 14.27 -11.48
C VAL A 17 -23.85 13.62 -12.38
N THR A 18 -23.44 12.73 -13.29
CA THR A 18 -24.35 11.97 -14.15
C THR A 18 -25.21 10.99 -13.33
N ALA A 19 -24.64 10.33 -12.31
CA ALA A 19 -25.40 9.43 -11.44
C ALA A 19 -26.45 10.19 -10.61
N ARG A 20 -26.11 11.39 -10.12
CA ARG A 20 -27.06 12.29 -9.44
C ARG A 20 -28.14 12.79 -10.39
N ALA A 21 -27.79 13.14 -11.63
CA ALA A 21 -28.76 13.56 -12.67
C ALA A 21 -29.73 12.42 -13.06
N LYS A 22 -29.32 11.16 -12.92
CA LYS A 22 -30.17 9.97 -13.12
C LYS A 22 -31.10 9.67 -11.93
N GLY A 23 -31.06 10.48 -10.85
CA GLY A 23 -31.93 10.30 -9.69
C GLY A 23 -31.53 9.15 -8.76
N LEU A 24 -30.28 8.67 -8.82
CA LEU A 24 -29.81 7.67 -7.86
C LEU A 24 -29.63 8.27 -6.46
N ASP A 25 -30.03 7.51 -5.45
CA ASP A 25 -29.85 7.84 -4.03
C ASP A 25 -28.36 8.06 -3.70
N GLU A 26 -28.04 9.14 -2.99
CA GLU A 26 -26.66 9.55 -2.69
C GLU A 26 -25.90 8.47 -1.92
N LYS A 27 -26.59 7.69 -1.06
CA LYS A 27 -25.97 6.58 -0.34
C LYS A 27 -25.52 5.48 -1.29
N LYS A 28 -26.29 5.17 -2.34
CA LYS A 28 -25.89 4.19 -3.37
C LYS A 28 -24.70 4.68 -4.18
N ILE A 29 -24.66 5.97 -4.54
CA ILE A 29 -23.54 6.56 -5.29
C ILE A 29 -22.25 6.53 -4.43
N LEU A 30 -22.35 6.90 -3.16
CA LEU A 30 -21.23 6.92 -2.23
C LEU A 30 -20.64 5.52 -2.02
N TYR A 31 -21.46 4.54 -1.64
CA TYR A 31 -20.97 3.19 -1.32
C TYR A 31 -20.61 2.35 -2.55
N ARG A 32 -21.30 2.51 -3.68
CA ARG A 32 -21.11 1.64 -4.85
C ARG A 32 -20.20 2.21 -5.92
N HIS A 33 -20.08 3.54 -6.05
CA HIS A 33 -19.27 4.18 -7.09
C HIS A 33 -18.05 4.88 -6.49
N VAL A 34 -18.27 5.81 -5.56
CA VAL A 34 -17.19 6.62 -4.98
C VAL A 34 -16.28 5.78 -4.08
N PHE A 35 -16.83 5.00 -3.15
CA PHE A 35 -16.06 4.19 -2.22
C PHE A 35 -15.20 3.14 -2.94
N ARG A 36 -15.77 2.48 -3.96
CA ARG A 36 -15.05 1.47 -4.74
C ARG A 36 -13.87 2.07 -5.51
N ASN A 37 -14.05 3.25 -6.12
CA ASN A 37 -12.98 3.90 -6.88
C ASN A 37 -11.94 4.60 -5.99
N ALA A 38 -12.37 5.17 -4.86
CA ALA A 38 -11.46 5.76 -3.88
C ALA A 38 -10.61 4.69 -3.16
N MET A 39 -11.17 3.52 -2.88
CA MET A 39 -10.44 2.40 -2.28
C MET A 39 -9.33 1.86 -3.20
N LEU A 40 -9.52 1.85 -4.52
CA LEU A 40 -8.46 1.45 -5.46
C LEU A 40 -7.21 2.33 -5.33
N LEU A 41 -7.39 3.64 -5.22
CA LEU A 41 -6.29 4.60 -5.00
C LEU A 41 -5.58 4.36 -3.66
N VAL A 42 -6.34 4.06 -2.60
CA VAL A 42 -5.77 3.77 -1.29
C VAL A 42 -5.02 2.44 -1.30
N ILE A 43 -5.58 1.38 -1.88
CA ILE A 43 -4.98 0.04 -1.89
C ILE A 43 -3.76 -0.01 -2.82
N ALA A 44 -3.74 0.73 -3.92
CA ALA A 44 -2.57 0.82 -4.78
C ALA A 44 -1.41 1.59 -4.12
N GLY A 45 -1.70 2.66 -3.35
CA GLY A 45 -0.67 3.49 -2.73
C GLY A 45 -0.23 3.05 -1.33
N PHE A 46 -1.10 2.35 -0.59
CA PHE A 46 -0.87 1.99 0.81
C PHE A 46 0.31 1.04 1.02
N PRO A 47 0.49 -0.05 0.25
CA PRO A 47 1.58 -1.01 0.47
C PRO A 47 2.96 -0.39 0.35
N ALA A 48 3.21 0.36 -0.74
CA ALA A 48 4.49 1.00 -0.97
C ALA A 48 4.80 2.06 0.10
N THR A 49 3.79 2.83 0.49
CA THR A 49 3.93 3.85 1.54
C THR A 49 4.15 3.20 2.91
N PHE A 50 3.44 2.12 3.21
CA PHE A 50 3.54 1.40 4.47
C PHE A 50 4.91 0.73 4.62
N ILE A 51 5.39 0.03 3.59
CA ILE A 51 6.72 -0.60 3.60
C ILE A 51 7.80 0.46 3.78
N SER A 52 7.79 1.54 3.00
CA SER A 52 8.83 2.59 3.08
C SER A 52 8.85 3.30 4.44
N MET A 53 7.68 3.61 5.00
CA MET A 53 7.54 4.18 6.34
C MET A 53 8.00 3.20 7.42
N PHE A 54 7.59 1.94 7.34
CA PHE A 54 7.93 0.93 8.34
C PHE A 54 9.44 0.67 8.35
N PHE A 55 10.04 0.56 7.18
CA PHE A 55 11.46 0.29 7.03
C PHE A 55 12.33 1.43 7.52
N THR A 56 12.02 2.66 7.07
CA THR A 56 12.77 3.86 7.47
C THR A 56 12.57 4.17 8.95
N GLY A 57 11.34 4.01 9.45
CA GLY A 57 10.99 4.25 10.85
C GLY A 57 11.63 3.22 11.79
N SER A 58 11.53 1.93 11.47
CA SER A 58 12.09 0.85 12.30
C SER A 58 13.60 0.98 12.41
N LEU A 59 14.30 1.19 11.29
CA LEU A 59 15.77 1.35 11.31
C LEU A 59 16.19 2.55 12.17
N LEU A 60 15.53 3.70 12.01
CA LEU A 60 15.87 4.91 12.75
C LEU A 60 15.65 4.71 14.26
N ILE A 61 14.53 4.10 14.65
CA ILE A 61 14.23 3.76 16.05
C ILE A 61 15.24 2.75 16.60
N GLU A 62 15.55 1.69 15.85
CA GLU A 62 16.52 0.67 16.26
C GLU A 62 17.91 1.26 16.50
N VAL A 63 18.38 2.14 15.62
CA VAL A 63 19.67 2.83 15.75
C VAL A 63 19.66 3.81 16.92
N MET A 64 18.62 4.64 17.08
CA MET A 64 18.59 5.66 18.14
C MET A 64 18.43 5.07 19.54
N PHE A 65 17.66 4.00 19.68
CA PHE A 65 17.42 3.33 20.96
C PHE A 65 18.32 2.11 21.20
N SER A 66 19.25 1.83 20.28
CA SER A 66 20.15 0.66 20.34
C SER A 66 19.39 -0.66 20.57
N LEU A 67 18.26 -0.81 19.88
CA LEU A 67 17.45 -2.03 19.94
C LEU A 67 18.02 -3.05 18.97
N ASN A 68 18.17 -4.29 19.44
CA ASN A 68 18.63 -5.40 18.61
C ASN A 68 17.55 -5.77 17.59
N GLY A 69 17.70 -5.29 16.36
CA GLY A 69 16.78 -5.54 15.26
C GLY A 69 17.50 -5.75 13.92
N LEU A 70 16.75 -6.16 12.91
CA LEU A 70 17.28 -6.46 11.57
C LEU A 70 17.79 -5.21 10.85
N GLY A 71 17.22 -4.04 11.14
CA GLY A 71 17.64 -2.76 10.57
C GLY A 71 19.00 -2.34 11.12
N LEU A 72 19.18 -2.40 12.45
CA LEU A 72 20.47 -2.16 13.09
C LEU A 72 21.53 -3.16 12.64
N LEU A 73 21.18 -4.45 12.58
CA LEU A 73 22.10 -5.52 12.19
C LEU A 73 22.56 -5.37 10.73
N GLY A 74 21.68 -4.98 9.82
CA GLY A 74 22.07 -4.67 8.43
C GLY A 74 22.94 -3.42 8.32
N TYR A 75 22.69 -2.41 9.15
CA TYR A 75 23.50 -1.19 9.21
C TYR A 75 24.93 -1.48 9.71
N GLU A 76 25.07 -2.20 10.82
CA GLU A 76 26.37 -2.58 11.39
C GLU A 76 27.16 -3.50 10.45
N ALA A 77 26.49 -4.46 9.80
CA ALA A 77 27.10 -5.33 8.79
C ALA A 77 27.67 -4.53 7.61
N THR A 78 26.99 -3.47 7.19
CA THR A 78 27.46 -2.57 6.13
C THR A 78 28.74 -1.82 6.54
N ILE A 79 28.79 -1.31 7.77
CA ILE A 79 29.97 -0.60 8.30
C ILE A 79 31.15 -1.54 8.50
N SER A 80 30.90 -2.75 9.03
CA SER A 80 31.91 -3.78 9.27
C SER A 80 32.32 -4.56 8.01
N ARG A 81 31.66 -4.32 6.87
CA ARG A 81 31.85 -5.02 5.60
C ARG A 81 31.64 -6.54 5.71
N ASP A 82 30.72 -6.95 6.56
CA ASP A 82 30.32 -8.34 6.71
C ASP A 82 29.34 -8.72 5.58
N TYR A 83 29.89 -9.07 4.41
CA TYR A 83 29.10 -9.42 3.23
C TYR A 83 28.08 -10.55 3.45
N PRO A 84 28.40 -11.66 4.14
CA PRO A 84 27.41 -12.67 4.49
C PRO A 84 26.17 -12.10 5.19
N VAL A 85 26.38 -11.24 6.19
CA VAL A 85 25.28 -10.65 6.96
C VAL A 85 24.51 -9.60 6.14
N ILE A 86 25.21 -8.82 5.30
CA ILE A 86 24.57 -7.89 4.34
C ILE A 86 23.64 -8.65 3.39
N PHE A 87 24.10 -9.74 2.78
CA PHE A 87 23.26 -10.53 1.87
C PHE A 87 22.09 -11.22 2.61
N GLY A 88 22.32 -11.70 3.83
CA GLY A 88 21.27 -12.31 4.65
C GLY A 88 20.17 -11.31 5.01
N THR A 89 20.54 -10.11 5.43
CA THR A 89 19.56 -9.05 5.75
C THR A 89 18.82 -8.57 4.51
N LEU A 90 19.51 -8.35 3.39
CA LEU A 90 18.89 -8.01 2.10
C LEU A 90 17.89 -9.09 1.63
N TYR A 91 18.23 -10.36 1.78
CA TYR A 91 17.33 -11.47 1.45
C TYR A 91 16.05 -11.44 2.29
N ILE A 92 16.18 -11.29 3.62
CA ILE A 92 15.02 -11.22 4.52
C ILE A 92 14.12 -10.03 4.16
N PHE A 93 14.72 -8.85 3.92
CA PHE A 93 13.96 -7.67 3.53
C PHE A 93 13.25 -7.82 2.19
N SER A 94 13.92 -8.44 1.22
CA SER A 94 13.31 -8.75 -0.08
C SER A 94 12.15 -9.74 0.07
N LEU A 95 12.29 -10.74 0.93
CA LEU A 95 11.24 -11.73 1.21
C LEU A 95 10.02 -11.08 1.87
N ILE A 96 10.22 -10.21 2.87
CA ILE A 96 9.13 -9.45 3.51
C ILE A 96 8.45 -8.53 2.50
N GLY A 97 9.23 -7.86 1.65
CA GLY A 97 8.71 -7.02 0.58
C GLY A 97 7.84 -7.80 -0.40
N LEU A 98 8.29 -8.99 -0.81
CA LEU A 98 7.53 -9.88 -1.70
C LEU A 98 6.23 -10.35 -1.03
N LEU A 99 6.28 -10.79 0.23
CA LEU A 99 5.07 -11.18 0.98
C LEU A 99 4.07 -10.02 1.10
N THR A 100 4.56 -8.81 1.34
CA THR A 100 3.69 -7.62 1.43
C THR A 100 3.06 -7.30 0.08
N ASN A 101 3.79 -7.45 -1.03
CA ASN A 101 3.22 -7.30 -2.37
C ASN A 101 2.13 -8.35 -2.64
N ILE A 102 2.35 -9.62 -2.30
CA ILE A 102 1.32 -10.68 -2.44
C ILE A 102 0.08 -10.36 -1.61
N ILE A 103 0.24 -9.94 -0.35
CA ILE A 103 -0.88 -9.52 0.51
C ILE A 103 -1.65 -8.36 -0.13
N SER A 104 -0.93 -7.45 -0.77
CA SER A 104 -1.52 -6.30 -1.46
C SER A 104 -2.31 -6.72 -2.69
N ASP A 105 -1.77 -7.63 -3.51
CA ASP A 105 -2.45 -8.19 -4.67
C ASP A 105 -3.73 -8.93 -4.26
N VAL A 106 -3.67 -9.75 -3.19
CA VAL A 106 -4.85 -10.44 -2.65
C VAL A 106 -5.88 -9.43 -2.13
N THR A 107 -5.44 -8.40 -1.41
CA THR A 107 -6.33 -7.34 -0.93
C THR A 107 -6.99 -6.59 -2.09
N TYR A 108 -6.26 -6.40 -3.18
CA TYR A 108 -6.75 -5.77 -4.40
C TYR A 108 -7.86 -6.61 -5.06
N THR A 109 -7.65 -7.92 -5.23
CA THR A 109 -8.66 -8.85 -5.76
C THR A 109 -9.90 -8.94 -4.87
N LEU A 110 -9.74 -8.93 -3.54
CA LEU A 110 -10.87 -8.98 -2.60
C LEU A 110 -11.72 -7.71 -2.63
N VAL A 111 -11.10 -6.55 -2.81
CA VAL A 111 -11.81 -5.26 -2.82
C VAL A 111 -12.46 -4.97 -4.18
N ASP A 112 -11.82 -5.38 -5.28
CA ASP A 112 -12.40 -5.23 -6.62
C ASP A 112 -12.49 -6.55 -7.41
N PRO A 113 -13.59 -7.31 -7.25
CA PRO A 113 -13.85 -8.53 -8.02
C PRO A 113 -14.26 -8.28 -9.49
N ARG A 114 -14.11 -7.06 -10.03
CA ARG A 114 -14.25 -6.78 -11.48
C ARG A 114 -12.93 -6.79 -12.24
N ILE A 115 -11.80 -6.95 -11.56
CA ILE A 115 -10.52 -7.24 -12.20
C ILE A 115 -10.50 -8.73 -12.44
N ASP A 116 -11.43 -9.15 -13.28
CA ASP A 116 -11.39 -10.46 -13.90
C ASP A 116 -10.20 -10.45 -14.85
N PHE A 117 -9.37 -11.49 -14.77
CA PHE A 117 -8.26 -11.76 -15.67
C PHE A 117 -8.75 -12.14 -17.10
N GLU A 118 -9.89 -11.63 -17.53
CA GLU A 118 -10.64 -12.11 -18.71
C GLU A 118 -10.62 -11.15 -19.90
N GLY A 119 -9.83 -10.07 -19.85
CA GLY A 119 -9.91 -8.98 -20.83
C GLY A 119 -8.60 -8.54 -21.50
N ARG A 120 -7.58 -9.39 -21.54
CA ARG A 120 -6.36 -9.13 -22.34
C ARG A 120 -6.13 -10.26 -23.32
N GLY A 121 -6.93 -10.24 -24.39
CA GLY A 121 -6.52 -10.79 -25.70
C GLY A 121 -5.51 -9.87 -26.35
#